data_AF-A0A956YWL1-F1
#
_entry.id   AF-A0A956YWL1-F1
#
_cell.length_a   1.000
_cell.length_b   1.000
_cell.length_c   1.000
_cell.angle_alpha   90.00
_cell.angle_beta   90.00
_cell.angle_gamma   90.00
#
_symmetry.space_group_name_H-M   'P 1'
#
loop_
_entity.id
_entity.type
_entity.pdbx_description
1 polymer ?
#
loop_
_entity_poly.entity_id
_entity_poly.type
_entity_poly.pdbx_seq_one_letter_code
_entity_poly.pdbx_strand_id
1 'polypeptide(L)'
;MDTNAEHERRDWMGFHQKAFFVDMHAHPTMPASYFAPVSFLPFFPPLRYLPFFPSFRRANRRSPDDLPSSRAYRGTSLFEFRTAFPLLQAGGADVVLTNAVIPEADFLRAFLGSRRNVRLVARLPLIRNISKRYIRPSYFQSTLNMMEAIETEVAAYNDFAEEMNRTTATKRRLVEIVRSVERLKEIRAMDGAGPIALVHAVEGAHSLQGELAGKRATRYQK
;
A
#
# COMPACT_ATOMS: atom_id res chain seq x y z
N MET A 1 -19.36 31.80 14.32
CA MET A 1 -18.74 30.47 14.48
C MET A 1 -19.79 29.47 14.03
N ASP A 2 -19.47 28.65 13.03
CA ASP A 2 -20.44 27.80 12.35
C ASP A 2 -20.74 26.56 13.19
N THR A 3 -21.83 26.60 13.94
CA THR A 3 -22.23 25.59 14.93
C THR A 3 -22.52 24.22 14.32
N ASN A 4 -22.79 24.15 13.01
CA ASN A 4 -23.02 22.91 12.29
C ASN A 4 -21.71 22.15 12.03
N ALA A 5 -20.62 22.86 11.72
CA ALA A 5 -19.31 22.25 11.49
C ALA A 5 -18.70 21.66 12.78
N GLU A 6 -19.04 22.20 13.95
CA GLU A 6 -18.67 21.59 15.23
C GLU A 6 -19.56 20.41 15.60
N HIS A 7 -20.86 20.43 15.27
CA HIS A 7 -21.76 19.30 15.53
C HIS A 7 -21.40 18.07 14.69
N GLU A 8 -21.15 18.24 13.39
CA GLU A 8 -20.69 17.16 12.51
C GLU A 8 -19.31 16.61 12.94
N ARG A 9 -18.41 17.49 13.40
CA ARG A 9 -17.10 17.09 13.95
C ARG A 9 -17.17 16.34 15.27
N ARG A 10 -18.26 16.41 16.02
CA ARG A 10 -18.36 15.81 17.37
C ARG A 10 -19.04 14.45 17.38
N ASP A 11 -19.75 14.05 16.32
CA ASP A 11 -20.42 12.74 16.26
C ASP A 11 -19.61 11.65 15.52
N TRP A 12 -18.77 12.01 14.53
CA TRP A 12 -18.01 11.00 13.78
C TRP A 12 -17.09 10.18 14.70
N MET A 13 -16.41 10.81 15.66
CA MET A 13 -15.50 10.10 16.56
C MET A 13 -16.26 9.14 17.50
N GLY A 14 -17.46 9.55 17.95
CA GLY A 14 -18.35 8.70 18.76
C GLY A 14 -18.93 7.53 17.96
N PHE A 15 -19.26 7.75 16.68
CA PHE A 15 -19.61 6.69 15.74
C PHE A 15 -18.43 5.73 15.54
N HIS A 16 -17.23 6.26 15.33
CA HIS A 16 -16.03 5.45 15.11
C HIS A 16 -15.67 4.56 16.30
N GLN A 17 -15.89 5.03 17.53
CA GLN A 17 -15.65 4.24 18.74
C GLN A 17 -16.60 3.05 18.93
N LYS A 18 -17.76 3.05 18.26
CA LYS A 18 -18.80 2.01 18.42
C LYS A 18 -18.89 1.06 17.23
N ALA A 19 -18.31 1.44 16.10
CA ALA A 19 -18.35 0.67 14.86
C ALA A 19 -17.03 -0.06 14.61
N PHE A 20 -17.11 -1.09 13.76
CA PHE A 20 -15.95 -1.83 13.29
C PHE A 20 -15.83 -1.60 11.78
N PHE A 21 -14.79 -0.89 11.35
CA PHE A 21 -14.69 -0.39 9.98
C PHE A 21 -13.94 -1.34 9.08
N VAL A 22 -14.57 -1.66 7.95
CA VAL A 22 -13.99 -2.48 6.90
C VAL A 22 -13.89 -1.62 5.64
N ASP A 23 -12.66 -1.29 5.25
CA ASP A 23 -12.39 -0.75 3.92
C ASP A 23 -12.28 -1.92 2.93
N MET A 24 -13.29 -2.05 2.08
CA MET A 24 -13.38 -3.14 1.11
C MET A 24 -12.54 -2.92 -0.14
N HIS A 25 -11.97 -1.72 -0.35
CA HIS A 25 -11.27 -1.43 -1.59
C HIS A 25 -10.18 -0.37 -1.39
N ALA A 26 -8.99 -0.83 -1.02
CA ALA A 26 -7.80 0.00 -0.93
C ALA A 26 -6.66 -0.59 -1.76
N HIS A 27 -5.78 0.28 -2.27
CA HIS A 27 -4.58 -0.15 -3.01
C HIS A 27 -3.27 0.17 -2.26
N PRO A 28 -3.05 -0.28 -1.00
CA PRO A 28 -1.78 -0.06 -0.31
C PRO A 28 -0.62 -0.85 -0.92
N THR A 29 -0.92 -1.90 -1.69
CA THR A 29 0.08 -2.71 -2.40
C THR A 29 0.77 -1.93 -3.51
N MET A 30 0.07 -1.04 -4.24
CA MET A 30 0.65 -0.20 -5.29
C MET A 30 1.75 0.71 -4.75
N PRO A 31 1.52 1.54 -3.71
CA PRO A 31 2.56 2.39 -3.18
C PRO A 31 3.68 1.61 -2.50
N ALA A 32 3.36 0.52 -1.79
CA ALA A 32 4.37 -0.39 -1.24
C ALA A 32 5.26 -1.01 -2.34
N SER A 33 4.70 -1.29 -3.52
CA SER A 33 5.42 -1.95 -4.62
C SER A 33 6.25 -1.00 -5.48
N TYR A 34 5.66 0.14 -5.87
CA TYR A 34 6.28 1.09 -6.80
C TYR A 34 7.15 2.15 -6.12
N PHE A 35 6.93 2.40 -4.82
CA PHE A 35 7.67 3.38 -4.02
C PHE A 35 8.40 2.75 -2.83
N ALA A 36 8.63 1.44 -2.88
CA ALA A 36 9.61 0.75 -2.03
C ALA A 36 11.01 1.34 -2.24
N PRO A 37 11.90 1.28 -1.24
CA PRO A 37 13.27 1.76 -1.36
C PRO A 37 14.01 1.01 -2.47
N VAL A 38 14.13 1.64 -3.63
CA VAL A 38 14.94 1.14 -4.75
C VAL A 38 16.39 1.60 -4.53
N SER A 39 17.25 0.70 -4.05
CA SER A 39 18.70 0.92 -4.10
C SER A 39 19.14 0.89 -5.56
N PHE A 40 19.41 2.05 -6.16
CA PHE A 40 19.79 2.16 -7.57
C PHE A 40 21.09 2.95 -7.70
N LEU A 41 22.10 2.29 -8.29
CA LEU A 41 23.42 2.76 -8.73
C LEU A 41 24.51 3.02 -7.65
N PRO A 42 25.74 2.47 -7.82
CA PRO A 42 26.88 2.76 -6.95
C PRO A 42 27.54 4.14 -7.19
N PHE A 43 27.09 4.90 -8.20
CA PHE A 43 27.71 6.18 -8.62
C PHE A 43 26.79 7.40 -8.51
N PHE A 44 25.54 7.22 -8.09
CA PHE A 44 24.63 8.32 -7.76
C PHE A 44 24.08 8.08 -6.35
N PRO A 45 23.91 9.12 -5.52
CA PRO A 45 23.22 8.94 -4.25
C PRO A 45 21.85 8.34 -4.55
N PRO A 46 21.43 7.24 -3.88
CA PRO A 46 20.15 6.62 -4.17
C PRO A 46 19.06 7.68 -4.06
N LEU A 47 18.10 7.66 -4.98
CA LEU A 47 17.00 8.65 -5.09
C LEU A 47 16.26 8.90 -3.76
N ARG A 48 16.39 7.99 -2.78
CA ARG A 48 15.97 8.16 -1.37
C ARG A 48 16.55 9.39 -0.66
N TYR A 49 17.70 9.92 -1.11
CA TYR A 49 18.33 11.13 -0.56
C TYR A 49 17.86 12.41 -1.23
N LEU A 50 17.11 12.33 -2.34
CA LEU A 50 16.40 13.50 -2.83
C LEU A 50 15.21 13.74 -1.89
N PRO A 51 15.15 14.89 -1.21
CA PRO A 51 14.13 15.16 -0.19
C PRO A 51 12.70 15.14 -0.74
N PHE A 52 12.54 15.22 -2.06
CA PHE A 52 11.26 15.33 -2.75
C PHE A 52 10.69 14.01 -3.30
N PHE A 53 11.41 12.88 -3.22
CA PHE A 53 10.87 11.63 -3.77
C PHE A 53 9.87 10.98 -2.78
N PRO A 54 8.63 10.68 -3.21
CA PRO A 54 7.62 10.07 -2.35
C PRO A 54 8.03 8.62 -2.02
N SER A 55 7.95 8.25 -0.74
CA SER A 55 8.24 6.90 -0.24
C SER A 55 7.15 6.45 0.72
N PHE A 56 6.57 5.28 0.45
CA PHE A 56 5.55 4.70 1.32
C PHE A 56 6.08 4.47 2.74
N ARG A 57 7.32 3.96 2.87
CA ARG A 57 8.01 3.82 4.16
C ARG A 57 8.17 5.14 4.91
N ARG A 58 8.50 6.24 4.20
CA ARG A 58 8.60 7.57 4.84
C ARG A 58 7.23 8.05 5.30
N ALA A 59 6.17 7.80 4.52
CA ALA A 59 4.80 8.13 4.93
C ALA A 59 4.36 7.35 6.17
N ASN A 60 4.71 6.06 6.25
CA ASN A 60 4.44 5.20 7.42
C ASN A 60 5.19 5.61 8.70
N ARG A 61 6.24 6.45 8.58
CA ARG A 61 6.99 6.98 9.73
C ARG A 61 6.48 8.33 10.25
N ARG A 62 5.46 8.92 9.62
CA ARG A 62 4.89 10.18 10.09
C ARG A 62 4.11 9.98 11.40
N SER A 63 4.02 11.04 12.19
CA SER A 63 3.15 11.03 13.36
C SER A 63 1.69 10.97 12.90
N PRO A 64 0.82 10.20 13.59
CA PRO A 64 -0.63 10.30 13.40
C PRO A 64 -1.19 11.71 13.68
N ASP A 65 -0.42 12.55 14.40
CA ASP A 65 -0.79 13.94 14.71
C ASP A 65 -0.31 14.94 13.64
N ASP A 66 0.60 14.52 12.76
CA ASP A 66 1.20 15.34 11.70
C ASP A 66 0.67 14.90 10.32
N LEU A 67 -0.65 14.83 10.23
CA LEU A 67 -1.33 14.47 8.99
C LEU A 67 -1.55 15.70 8.12
N PRO A 68 -1.35 15.59 6.80
CA PRO A 68 -1.61 16.69 5.88
C PRO A 68 -3.02 17.28 6.06
N SER A 69 -3.16 18.60 5.96
CA SER A 69 -4.48 19.24 5.96
C SER A 69 -5.38 18.66 4.87
N SER A 70 -6.71 18.64 5.07
CA SER A 70 -7.69 18.08 4.12
C SER A 70 -7.57 18.61 2.68
N ARG A 71 -6.97 19.81 2.47
CA ARG A 71 -6.66 20.35 1.14
C ARG A 71 -5.55 19.59 0.41
N ALA A 72 -4.61 18.98 1.13
CA ALA A 72 -3.56 18.13 0.56
C ALA A 72 -4.08 16.75 0.11
N TYR A 73 -5.39 16.49 0.28
CA TYR A 73 -6.10 15.30 -0.21
C TYR A 73 -7.15 15.64 -1.28
N ARG A 74 -7.04 16.80 -1.96
CA ARG A 74 -7.88 17.11 -3.12
C ARG A 74 -7.22 16.57 -4.41
N GLY A 75 -7.37 15.27 -4.66
CA GLY A 75 -6.99 14.65 -5.94
C GLY A 75 -6.69 13.15 -5.88
N THR A 76 -6.82 12.45 -6.99
CA THR A 76 -6.45 11.02 -7.13
C THR A 76 -4.94 10.84 -7.38
N SER A 77 -4.10 11.62 -6.71
CA SER A 77 -2.65 11.57 -6.94
C SER A 77 -2.08 10.22 -6.46
N LEU A 78 -1.40 9.50 -7.36
CA LEU A 78 -0.71 8.24 -7.05
C LEU A 78 0.40 8.39 -5.98
N PHE A 79 0.76 9.63 -5.64
CA PHE A 79 1.81 9.98 -4.67
C PHE A 79 1.26 10.41 -3.31
N GLU A 80 -0.06 10.60 -3.20
CA GLU A 80 -0.74 10.82 -1.93
C GLU A 80 -1.06 9.44 -1.33
N PHE A 81 -0.16 8.94 -0.48
CA PHE A 81 -0.29 7.63 0.16
C PHE A 81 -1.42 7.56 1.20
N ARG A 82 -2.67 7.66 0.74
CA ARG A 82 -3.89 7.67 1.58
C ARG A 82 -4.05 6.42 2.44
N THR A 83 -3.42 5.34 2.02
CA THR A 83 -3.44 4.03 2.68
C THR A 83 -2.20 3.80 3.55
N ALA A 84 -1.44 4.85 3.89
CA ALA A 84 -0.36 4.73 4.88
C ALA A 84 -0.94 4.38 6.25
N PHE A 85 -0.24 3.55 7.03
CA PHE A 85 -0.79 3.00 8.26
C PHE A 85 -1.19 4.05 9.32
N PRO A 86 -0.44 5.15 9.53
CA PRO A 86 -0.88 6.23 10.41
C PRO A 86 -2.20 6.89 9.97
N LEU A 87 -2.45 6.96 8.65
CA LEU A 87 -3.69 7.51 8.11
C LEU A 87 -4.87 6.54 8.28
N LEU A 88 -4.62 5.24 8.07
CA LEU A 88 -5.62 4.20 8.35
C LEU A 88 -6.01 4.20 9.84
N GLN A 89 -5.03 4.35 10.74
CA GLN A 89 -5.29 4.50 12.17
C GLN A 89 -6.11 5.76 12.47
N ALA A 90 -5.71 6.92 11.94
CA ALA A 90 -6.41 8.18 12.20
C ALA A 90 -7.82 8.21 11.61
N GLY A 91 -8.05 7.51 10.50
CA GLY A 91 -9.37 7.28 9.94
C GLY A 91 -10.18 6.19 10.65
N GLY A 92 -9.63 5.54 11.68
CA GLY A 92 -10.32 4.52 12.45
C GLY A 92 -10.60 3.22 11.68
N ALA A 93 -9.78 2.87 10.69
CA ALA A 93 -9.93 1.62 9.94
C ALA A 93 -9.51 0.41 10.80
N ASP A 94 -10.35 -0.62 10.85
CA ASP A 94 -10.05 -1.86 11.58
C ASP A 94 -9.63 -2.99 10.66
N VAL A 95 -10.27 -3.07 9.49
CA VAL A 95 -9.94 -4.04 8.45
C VAL A 95 -9.78 -3.31 7.13
N VAL A 96 -8.76 -3.68 6.36
CA VAL A 96 -8.53 -3.17 5.01
C VAL A 96 -8.27 -4.32 4.05
N LEU A 97 -9.06 -4.38 2.97
CA LEU A 97 -8.77 -5.27 1.84
C LEU A 97 -7.66 -4.66 1.00
N THR A 98 -6.51 -5.31 0.95
CA THR A 98 -5.32 -4.83 0.25
C THR A 98 -5.31 -5.34 -1.18
N ASN A 99 -5.97 -4.64 -2.09
CA ASN A 99 -6.10 -5.05 -3.48
C ASN A 99 -4.75 -5.01 -4.19
N ALA A 100 -4.24 -6.17 -4.60
CA ALA A 100 -3.14 -6.31 -5.53
C ALA A 100 -3.69 -6.15 -6.96
N VAL A 101 -3.30 -5.05 -7.62
CA VAL A 101 -3.66 -4.73 -9.00
C VAL A 101 -2.41 -4.78 -9.86
N ILE A 102 -2.38 -5.70 -10.83
CA ILE A 102 -1.30 -5.72 -11.83
C ILE A 102 -1.77 -4.98 -13.07
N PRO A 103 -1.12 -3.88 -13.48
CA PRO A 103 -1.50 -3.18 -14.70
C PRO A 103 -1.34 -4.10 -15.90
N GLU A 104 -2.40 -4.15 -16.71
CA GLU A 104 -2.44 -5.01 -17.89
C GLU A 104 -1.38 -4.59 -18.92
N ALA A 105 -0.82 -5.57 -19.63
CA ALA A 105 0.16 -5.33 -20.67
C ALA A 105 -0.39 -4.44 -21.80
N ASP A 106 -1.69 -4.54 -22.09
CA ASP A 106 -2.35 -3.70 -23.09
C ASP A 106 -2.60 -2.28 -22.60
N PHE A 107 -2.93 -2.10 -21.31
CA PHE A 107 -2.94 -0.78 -20.68
C PHE A 107 -1.57 -0.09 -20.79
N LEU A 108 -0.48 -0.80 -20.47
CA LEU A 108 0.88 -0.26 -20.63
C LEU A 108 1.23 0.07 -22.08
N ARG A 109 0.74 -0.71 -23.05
CA ARG A 109 0.94 -0.44 -24.47
C ARG A 109 0.15 0.78 -24.93
N ALA A 110 -1.09 0.94 -24.49
CA ALA A 110 -1.90 2.12 -24.78
C ALA A 110 -1.23 3.38 -24.23
N PHE A 111 -0.77 3.33 -22.97
CA PHE A 111 -0.09 4.44 -22.33
C PHE A 111 1.25 4.80 -22.99
N LEU A 112 2.06 3.80 -23.38
CA LEU A 112 3.38 4.01 -23.98
C LEU A 112 3.37 3.99 -25.52
N GLY A 113 2.19 3.90 -26.15
CA GLY A 113 1.97 3.91 -27.60
C GLY A 113 2.46 2.69 -28.38
N SER A 114 3.38 1.86 -27.85
CA SER A 114 3.83 0.64 -28.56
C SER A 114 4.51 -0.39 -27.66
N ARG A 115 4.55 -1.65 -28.11
CA ARG A 115 5.32 -2.74 -27.47
C ARG A 115 6.83 -2.43 -27.38
N ARG A 116 7.39 -1.72 -28.37
CA ARG A 116 8.81 -1.34 -28.40
C ARG A 116 9.12 -0.34 -27.28
N ASN A 117 8.23 0.62 -27.05
CA ASN A 117 8.36 1.62 -26.01
C ASN A 117 8.26 1.00 -24.62
N VAL A 118 7.31 0.08 -24.39
CA VAL A 118 7.23 -0.68 -23.13
C VAL A 118 8.56 -1.39 -22.84
N ARG A 119 9.15 -2.08 -23.83
CA ARG A 119 10.45 -2.76 -23.66
C ARG A 119 11.60 -1.81 -23.38
N LEU A 120 11.60 -0.63 -24.03
CA LEU A 120 12.64 0.39 -23.84
C LEU A 120 12.56 0.97 -22.42
N VAL A 121 11.38 1.41 -22.00
CA VAL A 121 11.12 1.95 -20.66
C VAL A 121 11.44 0.92 -19.58
N ALA A 122 11.04 -0.33 -19.78
CA ALA A 122 11.31 -1.44 -18.88
C ALA A 122 12.82 -1.81 -18.75
N ARG A 123 13.71 -1.20 -19.55
CA ARG A 123 15.18 -1.34 -19.46
C ARG A 123 15.86 -0.13 -18.83
N LEU A 124 15.14 0.99 -18.66
CA LEU A 124 15.72 2.18 -18.04
C LEU A 124 16.20 1.85 -16.63
N PRO A 125 17.39 2.33 -16.22
CA PRO A 125 17.94 2.17 -14.89
C PRO A 125 16.88 2.43 -13.81
N LEU A 126 16.25 3.60 -13.85
CA LEU A 126 15.24 4.03 -12.87
C LEU A 126 14.10 3.04 -12.64
N ILE A 127 13.68 2.31 -13.68
CA ILE A 127 12.49 1.45 -13.67
C ILE A 127 12.92 -0.03 -13.67
N ARG A 128 14.21 -0.36 -13.73
CA ARG A 128 14.70 -1.74 -13.88
C ARG A 128 14.21 -2.67 -12.77
N ASN A 129 14.16 -2.20 -11.52
CA ASN A 129 13.71 -3.02 -10.38
C ASN A 129 12.19 -3.21 -10.38
N ILE A 130 11.42 -2.14 -10.65
CA ILE A 130 9.97 -2.21 -10.88
C ILE A 130 9.67 -3.18 -12.03
N SER A 131 10.40 -3.05 -13.13
CA SER A 131 10.28 -3.87 -14.33
C SER A 131 10.55 -5.34 -14.03
N LYS A 132 11.62 -5.66 -13.30
CA LYS A 132 11.94 -7.03 -12.88
C LYS A 132 10.89 -7.67 -11.99
N ARG A 133 10.22 -6.89 -11.15
CA ARG A 133 9.22 -7.40 -10.18
C ARG A 133 7.79 -7.41 -10.72
N TYR A 134 7.42 -6.44 -11.54
CA TYR A 134 6.00 -6.19 -11.86
C TYR A 134 5.70 -6.11 -13.35
N ILE A 135 6.67 -5.90 -14.24
CA ILE A 135 6.42 -5.78 -15.69
C ILE A 135 6.83 -7.03 -16.46
N ARG A 136 8.01 -7.58 -16.17
CA ARG A 136 8.57 -8.75 -16.87
C ARG A 136 8.01 -10.10 -16.40
N PRO A 137 7.72 -10.33 -15.10
CA PRO A 137 7.18 -11.62 -14.65
C PRO A 137 5.76 -11.88 -15.15
N SER A 138 5.28 -13.11 -14.98
CA SER A 138 3.86 -13.42 -15.20
C SER A 138 2.96 -12.57 -14.31
N TYR A 139 1.67 -12.48 -14.65
CA TYR A 139 0.71 -11.77 -13.79
C TYR A 139 0.70 -12.37 -12.38
N PHE A 140 0.58 -13.70 -12.27
CA PHE A 140 0.64 -14.41 -11.00
C PHE A 140 1.87 -14.05 -10.16
N GLN A 141 3.08 -14.11 -10.76
CA GLN A 141 4.30 -13.74 -10.03
C GLN A 141 4.31 -12.25 -9.64
N SER A 142 3.78 -11.37 -10.50
CA SER A 142 3.67 -9.94 -10.18
C SER A 142 2.73 -9.72 -8.99
N THR A 143 1.62 -10.45 -8.92
CA THR A 143 0.66 -10.43 -7.81
C THR A 143 1.32 -10.87 -6.51
N LEU A 144 2.03 -12.00 -6.51
CA LEU A 144 2.81 -12.45 -5.35
C LEU A 144 3.82 -11.40 -4.90
N ASN A 145 4.58 -10.82 -5.83
CA ASN A 145 5.55 -9.78 -5.53
C ASN A 145 4.91 -8.51 -4.92
N MET A 146 3.64 -8.21 -5.22
CA MET A 146 2.92 -7.08 -4.63
C MET A 146 2.42 -7.39 -3.23
N MET A 147 1.95 -8.62 -3.00
CA MET A 147 1.59 -9.11 -1.67
C MET A 147 2.81 -9.10 -0.75
N GLU A 148 3.94 -9.68 -1.18
CA GLU A 148 5.20 -9.67 -0.40
C GLU A 148 5.70 -8.25 -0.09
N ALA A 149 5.51 -7.31 -1.03
CA ALA A 149 5.92 -5.92 -0.83
C ALA A 149 5.15 -5.25 0.32
N ILE A 150 3.83 -5.44 0.41
CA ILE A 150 3.06 -4.89 1.53
C ILE A 150 3.39 -5.62 2.85
N GLU A 151 3.61 -6.94 2.83
CA GLU A 151 4.04 -7.69 4.02
C GLU A 151 5.39 -7.18 4.57
N THR A 152 6.33 -6.86 3.69
CA THR A 152 7.62 -6.26 4.05
C THR A 152 7.45 -4.89 4.71
N GLU A 153 6.51 -4.07 4.21
CA GLU A 153 6.22 -2.75 4.77
C GLU A 153 5.46 -2.84 6.09
N VAL A 154 4.61 -3.87 6.28
CA VAL A 154 3.97 -4.17 7.57
C VAL A 154 5.02 -4.51 8.62
N ALA A 155 5.95 -5.43 8.31
CA ALA A 155 7.03 -5.78 9.24
C ALA A 155 7.87 -4.54 9.63
N ALA A 156 8.32 -3.77 8.64
CA ALA A 156 9.11 -2.57 8.88
C ALA A 156 8.35 -1.47 9.64
N TYR A 157 7.03 -1.39 9.46
CA TYR A 157 6.19 -0.47 10.23
C TYR A 157 6.02 -0.94 11.67
N ASN A 158 5.75 -2.22 11.90
CA ASN A 158 5.56 -2.75 13.24
C ASN A 158 6.82 -2.57 14.10
N ASP A 159 8.01 -2.86 13.56
CA ASP A 159 9.29 -2.59 14.24
C ASP A 159 9.38 -1.13 14.71
N PHE A 160 9.04 -0.20 13.81
CA PHE A 160 9.03 1.23 14.10
C PHE A 160 7.92 1.61 15.10
N ALA A 161 6.71 1.07 14.94
CA ALA A 161 5.57 1.38 15.78
C ALA A 161 5.81 0.91 17.22
N GLU A 162 6.42 -0.26 17.42
CA GLU A 162 6.81 -0.75 18.73
C GLU A 162 7.85 0.16 19.40
N GLU A 163 8.89 0.56 18.69
CA GLU A 163 9.91 1.49 19.20
C GLU A 163 9.29 2.82 19.63
N MET A 164 8.42 3.38 18.77
CA MET A 164 7.71 4.63 19.06
C MET A 164 6.72 4.47 20.22
N ASN A 165 6.06 3.32 20.34
CA ASN A 165 5.13 3.05 21.43
C ASN A 165 5.82 2.94 22.79
N ARG A 166 7.11 2.61 22.84
CA ARG A 166 7.91 2.63 24.08
C ARG A 166 8.31 4.05 24.48
N THR A 167 8.52 4.93 23.50
CA THR A 167 9.14 6.25 23.71
C THR A 167 8.15 7.41 23.67
N THR A 168 6.95 7.22 23.13
CA THR A 168 5.95 8.28 22.93
C THR A 168 4.62 7.97 23.59
N ALA A 169 3.91 9.03 24.00
CA ALA A 169 2.56 8.95 24.56
C ALA A 169 1.54 8.55 23.49
N THR A 170 1.68 9.08 22.26
CA THR A 170 0.80 8.74 21.13
C THR A 170 1.05 7.32 20.66
N LYS A 171 0.12 6.42 21.00
CA LYS A 171 0.20 5.01 20.62
C LYS A 171 -0.17 4.80 19.15
N ARG A 172 0.62 3.98 18.48
CA ARG A 172 0.41 3.48 17.11
C ARG A 172 -0.16 2.08 17.19
N ARG A 173 -1.22 1.82 16.42
CA ARG A 173 -1.75 0.46 16.23
C ARG A 173 -0.73 -0.32 15.41
N LEU A 174 -0.50 -1.58 15.80
CA LEU A 174 0.24 -2.50 14.94
C LEU A 174 -0.63 -2.87 13.74
N VAL A 175 -0.01 -3.44 12.71
CA VAL A 175 -0.69 -3.91 11.50
C VAL A 175 -0.46 -5.40 11.36
N GLU A 176 -1.50 -6.16 11.06
CA GLU A 176 -1.43 -7.61 10.94
C GLU A 176 -1.98 -8.09 9.60
N ILE A 177 -1.25 -8.97 8.91
CA ILE A 177 -1.76 -9.67 7.72
C ILE A 177 -2.63 -10.84 8.18
N VAL A 178 -3.92 -10.77 7.92
CA VAL A 178 -4.90 -11.75 8.38
C VAL A 178 -5.32 -12.69 7.26
N ARG A 179 -5.36 -13.98 7.55
CA ARG A 179 -5.62 -15.06 6.58
C ARG A 179 -6.86 -15.90 6.89
N SER A 180 -7.57 -15.61 7.98
CA SER A 180 -8.76 -16.35 8.39
C SER A 180 -9.81 -15.44 9.03
N VAL A 181 -11.07 -15.84 8.92
CA VAL A 181 -12.19 -15.13 9.53
C VAL A 181 -12.14 -15.25 11.05
N GLU A 182 -11.64 -16.38 11.55
CA GLU A 182 -11.42 -16.65 12.97
C GLU A 182 -10.48 -15.62 13.58
N ARG A 183 -9.36 -15.32 12.90
CA ARG A 183 -8.42 -14.32 13.37
C ARG A 183 -9.01 -12.90 13.34
N LEU A 184 -9.85 -12.57 12.36
CA LEU A 184 -10.60 -11.31 12.35
C LEU A 184 -11.58 -11.20 13.53
N LYS A 185 -12.26 -12.30 13.88
CA LYS A 185 -13.15 -12.35 15.06
C LYS A 185 -12.37 -12.14 16.36
N GLU A 186 -11.18 -12.74 16.48
CA GLU A 186 -10.29 -12.55 17.63
C GLU A 186 -9.85 -11.08 17.75
N ILE A 187 -9.38 -10.46 16.66
CA ILE A 187 -8.97 -9.05 16.66
C ILE A 187 -10.12 -8.14 17.08
N ARG A 188 -11.33 -8.38 16.55
CA ARG A 188 -12.53 -7.61 16.93
C ARG A 188 -12.92 -7.76 18.40
N ALA A 189 -12.61 -8.92 19.01
CA ALA A 189 -12.93 -9.20 20.40
C ALA A 189 -11.86 -8.68 21.39
N MET A 190 -10.75 -8.11 20.91
CA MET A 190 -9.71 -7.54 21.78
C MET A 190 -10.22 -6.28 22.49
N ASP A 191 -9.76 -6.08 23.73
CA ASP A 191 -10.01 -4.84 24.45
C ASP A 191 -9.20 -3.68 23.82
N GLY A 192 -9.89 -2.59 23.50
CA GLY A 192 -9.31 -1.45 22.80
C GLY A 192 -9.30 -1.63 21.28
N ALA A 193 -8.49 -0.84 20.58
CA ALA A 193 -8.55 -0.78 19.12
C ALA A 193 -7.90 -1.98 18.39
N GLY A 194 -7.14 -2.84 19.07
CA GLY A 194 -6.41 -3.95 18.43
C GLY A 194 -5.46 -3.52 17.28
N PRO A 195 -4.83 -4.47 16.57
CA PRO A 195 -4.11 -4.17 15.34
C PRO A 195 -5.08 -3.78 14.21
N ILE A 196 -4.57 -3.09 13.19
CA ILE A 196 -5.27 -2.93 11.90
C ILE A 196 -5.07 -4.22 11.11
N ALA A 197 -6.17 -4.90 10.76
CA ALA A 197 -6.14 -6.12 9.99
C ALA A 197 -6.06 -5.81 8.49
N LEU A 198 -5.07 -6.38 7.81
CA LEU A 198 -4.96 -6.36 6.36
C LEU A 198 -5.31 -7.74 5.81
N VAL A 199 -6.25 -7.78 4.86
CA VAL A 199 -6.60 -9.01 4.17
C VAL A 199 -6.23 -8.84 2.70
N HIS A 200 -5.38 -9.74 2.19
CA HIS A 200 -5.02 -9.69 0.78
C HIS A 200 -6.22 -9.95 -0.10
N ALA A 201 -6.44 -9.06 -1.07
CA ALA A 201 -7.42 -9.22 -2.11
C ALA A 201 -6.73 -9.06 -3.47
N VAL A 202 -7.24 -9.75 -4.49
CA VAL A 202 -6.72 -9.65 -5.86
C VAL A 202 -7.80 -9.04 -6.72
N GLU A 203 -7.47 -7.90 -7.32
CA GLU A 203 -8.37 -7.20 -8.23
C GLU A 203 -7.97 -7.53 -9.67
N GLY A 204 -8.95 -7.99 -10.44
CA GLY A 204 -8.71 -8.55 -11.77
C GLY A 204 -8.17 -9.98 -11.71
N ALA A 205 -9.03 -10.95 -11.40
CA ALA A 205 -8.67 -12.37 -11.29
C ALA A 205 -8.11 -12.98 -12.59
N HIS A 206 -8.26 -12.30 -13.73
CA HIS A 206 -7.56 -12.63 -14.97
C HIS A 206 -6.02 -12.68 -14.77
N SER A 207 -5.49 -11.96 -13.78
CA SER A 207 -4.07 -11.97 -13.40
C SER A 207 -3.60 -13.29 -12.74
N LEU A 208 -4.53 -14.14 -12.27
CA LEU A 208 -4.21 -15.40 -11.60
C LEU A 208 -4.02 -16.57 -12.58
N GLN A 209 -4.51 -16.45 -13.82
CA GLN A 209 -4.31 -17.44 -14.88
C GLN A 209 -3.15 -16.96 -15.78
N GLY A 210 -1.97 -17.54 -15.59
CA GLY A 210 -0.71 -17.07 -16.20
C GLY A 210 -0.51 -17.37 -17.70
N GLU A 211 -1.32 -18.23 -18.31
CA GLU A 211 -1.11 -18.74 -19.67
C GLU A 211 -2.04 -18.08 -20.71
N LEU A 212 -3.31 -17.90 -20.35
CA LEU A 212 -4.38 -17.36 -21.18
C LEU A 212 -4.47 -15.83 -21.10
N ALA A 213 -3.99 -15.21 -20.02
CA ALA A 213 -4.06 -13.75 -19.85
C ALA A 213 -2.95 -12.96 -20.59
N GLY A 214 -2.03 -13.63 -21.29
CA GLY A 214 -1.15 -12.96 -22.27
C GLY A 214 0.17 -12.34 -21.76
N LYS A 215 0.49 -12.46 -20.46
CA LYS A 215 1.81 -12.10 -19.89
C LYS A 215 2.61 -13.38 -19.61
N ARG A 216 3.17 -13.96 -20.69
CA ARG A 216 3.83 -15.28 -20.70
C ARG A 216 4.78 -15.48 -19.52
N ALA A 217 4.62 -16.59 -18.79
CA ALA A 217 5.72 -17.24 -18.08
C ALA A 217 6.71 -17.74 -19.14
N THR A 218 7.86 -17.09 -19.29
CA THR A 218 8.88 -17.57 -20.23
C THR A 218 9.38 -18.94 -19.78
N ARG A 219 9.12 -19.97 -20.60
CA ARG A 219 9.82 -21.28 -20.72
C ARG A 219 10.65 -21.68 -19.49
N TYR A 220 10.05 -22.42 -18.57
CA TYR A 220 10.77 -23.37 -17.73
C TYR A 220 10.26 -24.76 -18.07
N GLN A 221 10.92 -25.41 -19.04
CA GLN A 221 11.01 -26.86 -19.25
C GLN A 221 11.64 -27.12 -20.63
N LYS A 222 12.96 -27.23 -20.63
CA LYS A 222 13.75 -28.39 -21.13
C LYS A 222 15.19 -28.18 -20.69
#